data_AF-A0A3N5MC33-F1
#
_entry.id   AF-A0A3N5MC33-F1
#
_cell.length_a   1.000
_cell.length_b   1.000
_cell.length_c   1.000
_cell.angle_alpha   90.00
_cell.angle_beta   90.00
_cell.angle_gamma   90.00
#
_symmetry.space_group_name_H-M   'P 1'
#
loop_
_entity.id
_entity.type
_entity.pdbx_description
1 polymer ?
#
loop_
_entity_poly.entity_id
_entity_poly.type
_entity_poly.pdbx_seq_one_letter_code
_entity_poly.pdbx_strand_id
1 'polypeptide(L)' 'MKIPNKVTACATYTVAGAVRRGLIAAGFSVEQRPGFGGKKAVLKGVKL' A
#
# COMPACT_ATOMS: atom_id res chain seq x y z
N MET A 1 8.81 -27.07 -8.94
CA MET A 1 8.84 -26.32 -7.67
C MET A 1 7.82 -25.19 -7.78
N LYS A 2 6.63 -25.32 -7.16
CA LYS A 2 5.62 -24.24 -7.14
C LYS A 2 6.01 -23.26 -6.04
N ILE A 3 6.19 -21.99 -6.38
CA ILE A 3 6.40 -20.92 -5.40
C ILE A 3 5.07 -20.79 -4.64
N PRO A 4 5.05 -20.86 -3.30
CA PRO A 4 3.82 -20.68 -2.54
C PRO A 4 3.22 -19.31 -2.84
N ASN A 5 1.90 -19.16 -2.68
CA ASN A 5 1.18 -17.90 -2.93
C ASN A 5 1.97 -16.70 -2.38
N LYS A 6 2.49 -15.87 -3.29
CA LYS A 6 3.45 -14.84 -2.96
C LYS A 6 2.71 -13.57 -2.56
N VAL A 7 2.68 -13.29 -1.26
CA VAL A 7 2.20 -12.01 -0.76
C VAL A 7 3.07 -10.89 -1.32
N THR A 8 2.42 -9.95 -2.02
CA THR A 8 3.06 -8.77 -2.61
C THR A 8 2.69 -7.54 -1.80
N ALA A 9 3.68 -6.72 -1.44
CA ALA A 9 3.46 -5.52 -0.63
C ALA A 9 4.07 -4.28 -1.27
N CYS A 10 3.49 -3.11 -1.00
CA CYS A 10 4.00 -1.81 -1.41
C CYS A 10 3.81 -0.76 -0.31
N ALA A 11 4.61 0.31 -0.34
CA ALA A 11 4.48 1.45 0.56
C ALA A 11 4.74 2.75 -0.20
N THR A 12 4.08 3.84 0.20
CA THR A 12 4.29 5.17 -0.39
C THR A 12 4.16 6.26 0.65
N TYR A 13 4.98 7.31 0.51
CA TYR A 13 5.05 8.43 1.45
C TYR A 13 3.89 9.44 1.30
N THR A 14 2.98 9.23 0.35
CA THR A 14 1.81 10.09 0.08
C THR A 14 0.50 9.38 0.42
N VAL A 15 -0.48 10.16 0.87
CA VAL A 15 -1.87 9.72 1.10
C VAL A 15 -2.84 10.28 0.06
N ALA A 16 -2.33 10.80 -1.06
CA ALA A 16 -3.13 11.40 -2.11
C ALA A 16 -4.22 10.43 -2.60
N GLY A 17 -5.46 10.94 -2.73
CA GLY A 17 -6.62 10.11 -3.07
C GLY A 17 -6.47 9.39 -4.41
N ALA A 18 -5.82 10.00 -5.40
CA ALA A 18 -5.54 9.37 -6.69
C ALA A 18 -4.64 8.13 -6.54
N VAL A 19 -3.59 8.22 -5.72
CA VAL A 19 -2.68 7.09 -5.46
C VAL A 19 -3.40 5.97 -4.72
N ARG A 20 -4.16 6.30 -3.68
CA ARG A 20 -4.94 5.30 -2.93
C ARG A 20 -5.92 4.55 -3.85
N ARG A 21 -6.69 5.28 -4.67
CA ARG A 21 -7.64 4.68 -5.61
C ARG A 21 -6.94 3.85 -6.68
N GLY A 22 -5.80 4.30 -7.20
CA GLY A 22 -5.00 3.55 -8.17
C GLY A 22 -4.49 2.22 -7.59
N LEU A 23 -3.96 2.23 -6.36
CA LEU A 23 -3.52 1.02 -5.68
C LEU A 23 -4.68 0.03 -5.43
N ILE A 24 -5.84 0.53 -5.03
CA ILE A 24 -7.06 -0.29 -4.88
C ILE A 24 -7.48 -0.89 -6.22
N ALA A 25 -7.49 -0.10 -7.29
CA ALA A 25 -7.84 -0.57 -8.64
C ALA A 25 -6.84 -1.63 -9.16
N ALA A 26 -5.56 -1.55 -8.76
CA ALA A 26 -4.55 -2.57 -9.05
C ALA A 26 -4.70 -3.86 -8.20
N GLY A 27 -5.66 -3.89 -7.29
CA GLY A 27 -5.99 -5.05 -6.45
C GLY A 27 -5.19 -5.12 -5.15
N PHE A 28 -4.63 -4.02 -4.67
CA PHE A 28 -4.06 -3.97 -3.32
C PHE A 28 -5.13 -3.62 -2.29
N SER A 29 -5.11 -4.31 -1.16
CA SER A 29 -5.73 -3.83 0.08
C SER A 29 -4.84 -2.75 0.69
N VAL A 30 -5.35 -1.52 0.76
CA VAL A 30 -4.58 -0.33 1.17
C VAL A 30 -5.03 0.19 2.53
N GLU A 31 -4.09 0.31 3.46
CA GLU A 31 -4.26 0.90 4.79
C GLU A 31 -3.45 2.19 4.95
N GLN A 32 -3.94 3.13 5.77
CA GLN A 32 -3.13 4.26 6.23
C GLN A 32 -2.31 3.83 7.46
N ARG A 33 -1.06 4.31 7.51
CA ARG A 33 -0.13 4.10 8.63
C ARG A 33 0.39 5.46 9.11
N PRO A 34 0.81 5.59 10.38
CA PRO A 34 1.48 6.80 10.87
C PRO A 34 2.67 7.15 9.98
N GLY A 35 2.81 8.43 9.63
CA GLY A 35 3.97 8.91 8.88
C GLY A 35 5.19 9.14 9.77
N PHE A 36 6.34 9.30 9.15
CA PHE A 36 7.61 9.56 9.83
C PHE A 36 8.08 11.00 9.58
N GLY A 37 8.87 11.56 10.50
CA GLY A 37 9.53 12.86 10.33
C GLY A 37 8.55 14.04 10.15
N GLY A 38 7.45 14.04 10.91
CA GLY A 38 6.42 15.09 10.83
C GLY A 38 5.32 14.86 9.78
N LYS A 39 5.43 13.80 8.96
CA LYS A 39 4.30 13.37 8.11
C LYS A 39 3.22 12.73 8.99
N LYS A 40 1.96 13.16 8.81
CA LYS A 40 0.83 12.62 9.56
C LYS A 40 0.53 11.14 9.22
N ALA A 41 0.53 10.81 7.93
CA ALA A 41 0.19 9.48 7.47
C ALA A 41 0.89 9.13 6.15
N VAL A 42 1.01 7.82 5.89
CA VAL A 42 1.51 7.19 4.66
C VAL A 42 0.60 6.02 4.29
N LEU A 43 0.73 5.47 3.07
CA LEU A 43 -0.05 4.31 2.65
C LEU A 43 0.81 3.06 2.57
N LYS A 44 0.23 1.93 2.99
CA LYS A 44 0.77 0.58 2.80
C LYS A 44 -0.27 -0.26 2.07
N GLY A 45 0.16 -1.02 1.07
CA GLY A 45 -0.67 -1.93 0.29
C GLY A 45 -0.20 -3.37 0.40
N VAL A 46 -1.14 -4.32 0.46
CA VAL A 46 -0.85 -5.76 0.39
C VAL A 46 -1.78 -6.43 -0.62
N LYS A 47 -1.25 -7.37 -1.39
CA LYS A 47 -1.98 -8.18 -2.37
C LYS A 47 -1.60 -9.64 -2.17
N LEU A 48 -2.60 -10.49 -2.01
CA LEU A 48 -2.45 -11.95 -1.88
C LEU A 48 -2.29 -12.61 -3.24
#